data_AF-A0A549TFQ4-F1
#
_entry.id   AF-A0A549TFQ4-F1
#
_cell.length_a   1.000
_cell.length_b   1.000
_cell.length_c   1.000
_cell.angle_alpha   90.00
_cell.angle_beta   90.00
_cell.angle_gamma   90.00
#
_symmetry.space_group_name_H-M   'P 1'
#
loop_
_entity.id
_entity.type
_entity.pdbx_description
1 polymer ?
#
loop_
_entity_poly.entity_id
_entity_poly.type
_entity_poly.pdbx_seq_one_letter_code
_entity_poly.pdbx_strand_id
1 'polypeptide(L)'
;MVAPAALAATPPGWAVLAAAPEAAAAAGTFLVSNPIGWAILGTVAVGTLAYGGYRLYQNAHSESEARFKTKTISDACSTCHDCESLQREIQNVRNEVAQRHTEMREDVNGLFAVRPGPIPGREYLGTWPGHQMQYEGKQRRLRRLLNASATAGCPPMAGDYWKWAEEPTPAMPAPRI
;
A
#
# COMPACT_ATOMS: atom_id res chain seq x y z
N MET A 1 36.48 -25.09 37.81
CA MET A 1 36.08 -25.12 36.38
C MET A 1 34.61 -25.48 36.35
N VAL A 2 33.73 -24.50 36.11
CA VAL A 2 32.28 -24.67 36.01
C VAL A 2 31.82 -23.83 34.83
N ALA A 3 31.23 -24.48 33.83
CA ALA A 3 30.69 -23.85 32.62
C ALA A 3 29.31 -23.23 32.91
N PRO A 4 28.94 -22.10 32.26
CA PRO A 4 27.58 -21.58 32.36
C PRO A 4 26.62 -22.38 31.46
N ALA A 5 25.48 -22.76 32.04
CA ALA A 5 24.33 -23.31 31.34
C ALA A 5 23.66 -22.21 30.50
N ALA A 6 23.63 -22.38 29.18
CA ALA A 6 22.85 -21.54 28.28
C ALA A 6 21.36 -21.94 28.37
N LEU A 7 20.50 -20.99 28.72
CA LEU A 7 19.06 -21.11 28.54
C LEU A 7 18.76 -21.31 27.05
N ALA A 8 18.24 -22.49 26.69
CA ALA A 8 17.65 -22.72 25.37
C ALA A 8 16.34 -21.93 25.28
N ALA A 9 16.33 -20.89 24.46
CA ALA A 9 15.11 -20.16 24.11
C ALA A 9 14.14 -21.10 23.38
N THR A 10 12.94 -21.25 23.93
CA THR A 10 11.82 -21.91 23.24
C THR A 10 11.38 -21.07 22.04
N PRO A 11 11.32 -21.61 20.82
CA PRO A 11 10.85 -20.85 19.67
C PRO A 11 9.31 -20.64 19.73
N PRO A 12 8.81 -19.48 19.28
CA PRO A 12 7.38 -19.17 19.23
C PRO A 12 6.61 -20.11 18.27
N GLY A 13 5.36 -20.42 18.62
CA GLY A 13 4.50 -21.46 18.04
C GLY A 13 4.12 -21.36 16.55
N TRP A 14 4.71 -20.44 15.78
CA TRP A 14 4.67 -20.48 14.30
C TRP A 14 5.83 -21.32 13.71
N ALA A 15 6.85 -21.64 14.51
CA ALA A 15 7.99 -22.47 14.12
C ALA A 15 7.71 -23.99 14.12
N VAL A 16 6.46 -24.42 14.31
CA VAL A 16 6.06 -25.85 14.28
C VAL A 16 5.62 -26.31 12.88
N LEU A 17 5.44 -25.39 11.92
CA LEU A 17 5.20 -25.76 10.51
C LEU A 17 6.48 -26.04 9.72
N ALA A 18 7.63 -26.01 10.38
CA ALA A 18 8.87 -26.61 9.91
C ALA A 18 9.30 -27.73 10.88
N ALA A 19 8.37 -28.65 11.17
CA ALA A 19 8.74 -29.92 11.75
C ALA A 19 9.64 -30.67 10.75
N ALA A 20 10.94 -30.53 10.99
CA ALA A 20 11.97 -31.55 10.84
C ALA A 20 11.76 -32.56 9.68
N PRO A 21 12.53 -32.48 8.57
CA PRO A 21 12.73 -33.66 7.71
C PRO A 21 13.31 -34.86 8.47
N GLU A 22 13.76 -34.67 9.72
CA GLU A 22 14.31 -35.70 10.60
C GLU A 22 13.24 -36.60 11.25
N ALA A 23 11.95 -36.22 11.26
CA ALA A 23 10.87 -37.12 11.70
C ALA A 23 10.44 -38.12 10.60
N ALA A 24 10.75 -37.84 9.33
CA ALA A 24 10.42 -38.72 8.21
C ALA A 24 11.27 -40.01 8.21
N ALA A 25 12.51 -39.94 8.70
CA ALA A 25 13.42 -41.07 8.72
C ALA A 25 13.02 -42.15 9.75
N ALA A 26 12.43 -41.76 10.89
CA ALA A 26 11.96 -42.70 11.92
C ALA A 26 10.57 -43.29 11.59
N ALA A 27 9.70 -42.54 10.91
CA ALA A 27 8.41 -43.05 10.46
C ALA A 27 8.52 -43.97 9.23
N GLY A 28 9.54 -43.77 8.39
CA GLY A 28 9.77 -44.57 7.17
C GLY A 28 10.09 -46.04 7.45
N THR A 29 10.81 -46.35 8.55
CA THR A 29 11.12 -47.73 8.91
C THR A 29 9.89 -48.48 9.46
N PHE A 30 9.01 -47.81 10.23
CA PHE A 30 7.78 -48.43 10.73
C PHE A 30 6.75 -48.73 9.62
N LEU A 31 6.67 -47.87 8.59
CA LEU A 31 5.75 -48.04 7.46
C LEU A 31 6.16 -49.17 6.50
N VAL A 32 7.46 -49.45 6.38
CA VAL A 32 7.98 -50.51 5.49
C VAL A 32 7.95 -51.88 6.15
N SER A 33 8.12 -51.96 7.48
CA SER A 33 8.22 -53.22 8.22
C SER A 33 6.89 -53.81 8.72
N ASN A 34 5.78 -53.04 8.68
CA ASN A 34 4.45 -53.52 9.08
C ASN A 34 3.49 -53.62 7.88
N PRO A 35 2.72 -54.72 7.74
CA PRO A 35 1.77 -54.88 6.62
C PRO A 35 0.66 -53.83 6.61
N ILE A 36 0.36 -53.20 7.76
CA ILE A 36 -0.61 -52.09 7.89
C ILE A 36 -0.02 -50.76 7.35
N GLY A 37 1.30 -50.61 7.26
CA GLY A 37 1.96 -49.37 6.83
C GLY A 37 1.66 -48.99 5.37
N TRP A 38 1.49 -49.99 4.50
CA TRP A 38 1.10 -49.77 3.10
C TRP A 38 -0.31 -49.18 2.95
N ALA A 39 -1.25 -49.55 3.82
CA ALA A 39 -2.60 -49.00 3.80
C ALA A 39 -2.63 -47.52 4.21
N ILE A 40 -1.73 -47.11 5.11
CA ILE A 40 -1.60 -45.71 5.54
C ILE A 40 -0.95 -44.87 4.42
N LEU A 41 0.07 -45.39 3.75
CA LEU A 41 0.67 -44.69 2.60
C LEU A 41 -0.33 -44.50 1.45
N GLY A 42 -1.15 -45.51 1.15
CA GLY A 42 -2.15 -45.43 0.10
C GLY A 42 -3.20 -44.34 0.34
N THR A 43 -3.70 -44.22 1.58
CA THR A 43 -4.76 -43.24 1.91
C THR A 43 -4.24 -41.80 1.95
N VAL A 44 -3.04 -41.57 2.46
CA VAL A 44 -2.44 -40.22 2.52
C VAL A 44 -2.05 -39.72 1.12
N ALA A 45 -1.53 -40.58 0.25
CA ALA A 45 -1.16 -40.19 -1.12
C ALA A 45 -2.39 -39.80 -1.96
N VAL A 46 -3.48 -40.56 -1.89
CA VAL A 46 -4.72 -40.24 -2.63
C VAL A 46 -5.40 -38.99 -2.06
N GLY A 47 -5.43 -38.83 -0.73
CA GLY A 47 -6.02 -37.66 -0.08
C GLY A 47 -5.32 -36.35 -0.43
N THR A 48 -3.98 -36.34 -0.46
CA THR A 48 -3.19 -35.15 -0.78
C THR A 48 -3.28 -34.75 -2.26
N LEU A 49 -3.31 -35.72 -3.18
CA LEU A 49 -3.51 -35.46 -4.61
C LEU A 49 -4.92 -34.95 -4.92
N ALA A 50 -5.95 -35.56 -4.31
CA ALA A 50 -7.33 -35.13 -4.50
C ALA A 50 -7.58 -33.72 -3.94
N TYR A 51 -7.09 -33.44 -2.72
CA TYR A 51 -7.23 -32.11 -2.11
C TYR A 51 -6.42 -31.04 -2.86
N GLY A 52 -5.19 -31.36 -3.26
CA GLY A 52 -4.35 -30.46 -4.07
C GLY A 52 -4.98 -30.13 -5.42
N GLY A 53 -5.47 -31.15 -6.14
CA GLY A 53 -6.18 -30.98 -7.41
C GLY A 53 -7.49 -30.20 -7.25
N TYR A 54 -8.30 -30.50 -6.24
CA TYR A 54 -9.56 -29.81 -5.96
C TYR A 54 -9.35 -28.33 -5.61
N ARG A 55 -8.28 -28.00 -4.86
CA ARG A 55 -7.96 -26.61 -4.50
C ARG A 55 -7.41 -25.82 -5.69
N LEU A 56 -6.61 -26.45 -6.56
CA LEU A 56 -6.17 -25.87 -7.83
C LEU A 56 -7.36 -25.62 -8.77
N TYR A 57 -8.29 -26.56 -8.86
CA TYR A 57 -9.50 -26.44 -9.66
C TYR A 57 -10.39 -25.27 -9.21
N GLN A 58 -10.61 -25.10 -7.90
CA GLN A 58 -11.39 -23.97 -7.37
C GLN A 58 -10.70 -22.61 -7.61
N ASN A 59 -9.39 -22.53 -7.41
CA ASN A 59 -8.65 -21.29 -7.67
C ASN A 59 -8.73 -20.89 -9.15
N ALA A 60 -8.59 -21.85 -10.08
CA ALA A 60 -8.67 -21.59 -11.52
C ALA A 60 -10.07 -21.15 -11.97
N HIS A 61 -11.14 -21.70 -11.38
CA HIS A 61 -12.51 -21.34 -11.74
C HIS A 61 -12.95 -19.96 -11.18
N SER A 62 -12.35 -19.52 -10.07
CA SER A 62 -12.56 -18.16 -9.54
C SER A 62 -11.93 -17.07 -10.40
N GLU A 63 -10.84 -17.38 -11.11
CA GLU A 63 -10.19 -16.40 -11.99
C GLU A 63 -10.94 -16.17 -13.31
N SER A 64 -11.64 -17.17 -13.85
CA SER A 64 -12.33 -17.04 -15.13
C SER A 64 -13.59 -16.18 -15.03
N GLU A 65 -14.36 -16.27 -13.94
CA GLU A 65 -15.50 -15.38 -13.69
C GLU A 65 -15.06 -13.94 -13.36
N ALA A 66 -13.95 -13.77 -12.63
CA ALA A 66 -13.40 -12.46 -12.32
C ALA A 66 -12.86 -11.76 -13.59
N ARG A 67 -12.08 -12.44 -14.44
CA ARG A 67 -11.52 -11.85 -15.66
C ARG A 67 -12.55 -11.57 -16.74
N PHE A 68 -13.65 -12.32 -16.80
CA PHE A 68 -14.67 -12.12 -17.83
C PHE A 68 -15.52 -10.86 -17.61
N LYS A 69 -15.85 -10.53 -16.34
CA LYS A 69 -16.54 -9.27 -16.01
C LYS A 69 -15.68 -8.03 -16.24
N THR A 70 -14.36 -8.11 -16.06
CA THR A 70 -13.47 -6.95 -16.28
C THR A 70 -13.23 -6.69 -17.76
N LYS A 71 -13.16 -7.72 -18.61
CA LYS A 71 -12.85 -7.55 -20.04
C LYS A 71 -14.00 -6.95 -20.85
N THR A 72 -15.25 -7.30 -20.53
CA THR A 72 -16.42 -6.82 -21.29
C THR A 72 -16.77 -5.36 -21.01
N ILE A 73 -16.36 -4.79 -19.87
CA ILE A 73 -16.55 -3.36 -19.56
C ILE A 73 -15.34 -2.52 -20.03
N SER A 74 -14.14 -3.10 -20.00
CA SER A 74 -12.87 -2.47 -20.41
C SER A 74 -12.81 -2.14 -21.90
N ASP A 75 -13.29 -3.04 -22.78
CA ASP A 75 -13.06 -2.90 -24.22
C ASP A 75 -14.05 -1.92 -24.90
N ALA A 76 -15.11 -1.50 -24.21
CA ALA A 76 -15.99 -0.41 -24.67
C ALA A 76 -15.47 0.99 -24.33
N CYS A 77 -14.36 1.09 -23.56
CA CYS A 77 -13.84 2.33 -23.03
C CYS A 77 -12.30 2.46 -23.16
N SER A 78 -11.69 1.87 -24.19
CA SER A 78 -10.24 1.99 -24.43
C SER A 78 -9.75 3.42 -24.74
N THR A 79 -10.67 4.37 -24.93
CA THR A 79 -10.42 5.82 -25.00
C THR A 79 -11.11 6.62 -23.87
N CYS A 80 -11.84 5.96 -22.96
CA CYS A 80 -12.34 6.59 -21.75
C CYS A 80 -11.19 6.59 -20.74
N HIS A 81 -10.58 7.74 -20.49
CA HIS A 81 -9.76 7.88 -19.29
C HIS A 81 -10.56 7.39 -18.08
N ASP A 82 -9.95 6.58 -17.21
CA ASP A 82 -10.56 6.11 -15.98
C ASP A 82 -10.80 7.31 -15.05
N CYS A 83 -11.98 7.91 -15.19
CA CYS A 83 -12.38 9.07 -14.42
C CYS A 83 -12.39 8.78 -12.92
N GLU A 84 -12.64 7.53 -12.50
CA GLU A 84 -12.61 7.17 -11.08
C GLU A 84 -11.18 7.29 -10.53
N SER A 85 -10.20 6.74 -11.24
CA SER A 85 -8.79 6.85 -10.86
C SER A 85 -8.32 8.31 -10.78
N LEU A 86 -8.70 9.12 -11.76
CA LEU A 86 -8.30 10.52 -11.85
C LEU A 86 -8.98 11.37 -10.77
N GLN A 87 -10.26 11.14 -10.50
CA GLN A 87 -10.99 11.81 -9.42
C GLN A 87 -10.41 11.45 -8.04
N ARG A 88 -10.02 10.19 -7.84
CA ARG A 88 -9.33 9.74 -6.62
C ARG A 88 -7.99 10.45 -6.44
N GLU A 89 -7.21 10.59 -7.51
CA GLU A 89 -5.95 11.33 -7.46
C GLU A 89 -6.18 12.81 -7.15
N ILE A 90 -7.18 13.45 -7.77
CA ILE A 90 -7.55 14.86 -7.49
C ILE A 90 -7.92 15.03 -6.01
N GLN A 91 -8.72 14.12 -5.45
CA GLN A 91 -9.11 14.17 -4.05
C GLN A 91 -7.91 14.04 -3.11
N ASN A 92 -7.01 13.11 -3.39
CA ASN A 92 -5.79 12.93 -2.60
C ASN A 92 -4.93 14.20 -2.63
N VAL A 93 -4.67 14.76 -3.82
CA VAL A 93 -3.85 15.98 -3.94
C VAL A 93 -4.55 17.17 -3.29
N ARG A 94 -5.87 17.31 -3.40
CA ARG A 94 -6.63 18.35 -2.69
C ARG A 94 -6.44 18.24 -1.19
N ASN A 95 -6.50 17.04 -0.62
CA ASN A 95 -6.31 16.82 0.81
C ASN A 95 -4.88 17.14 1.24
N GLU A 96 -3.87 16.78 0.44
CA GLU A 96 -2.48 17.17 0.69
C GLU A 96 -2.28 18.69 0.68
N VAL A 97 -2.89 19.41 -0.26
CA VAL A 97 -2.83 20.88 -0.31
C VAL A 97 -3.48 21.47 0.94
N ALA A 98 -4.70 21.04 1.27
CA ALA A 98 -5.41 21.51 2.46
C ALA A 98 -4.60 21.26 3.75
N GLN A 99 -4.05 20.06 3.91
CA GLN A 99 -3.19 19.72 5.04
C GLN A 99 -1.96 20.62 5.10
N ARG A 100 -1.23 20.80 3.99
CA ARG A 100 -0.04 21.65 3.96
C ARG A 100 -0.34 23.12 4.28
N HIS A 101 -1.49 23.62 3.82
CA HIS A 101 -1.95 24.95 4.19
C HIS A 101 -2.11 25.07 5.71
N THR A 102 -2.80 24.12 6.35
CA THR A 102 -2.96 24.09 7.81
C THR A 102 -1.61 24.01 8.52
N GLU A 103 -0.71 23.11 8.11
CA GLU A 103 0.63 22.99 8.70
C GLU A 103 1.43 24.29 8.64
N MET A 104 1.32 25.04 7.54
CA MET A 104 1.95 26.35 7.39
C MET A 104 1.28 27.39 8.30
N ARG A 105 -0.06 27.43 8.35
CA ARG A 105 -0.81 28.37 9.19
C ARG A 105 -0.55 28.15 10.67
N GLU A 106 -0.37 26.91 11.11
CA GLU A 106 -0.07 26.56 12.50
C GLU A 106 1.43 26.63 12.82
N ASP A 107 2.28 26.71 11.80
CA ASP A 107 3.74 26.61 11.89
C ASP A 107 4.18 25.45 12.77
N VAL A 108 3.67 24.24 12.48
CA VAL A 108 3.89 23.02 13.29
C VAL A 108 5.37 22.75 13.56
N ASN A 109 6.23 23.15 12.62
CA ASN A 109 7.68 22.97 12.70
C ASN A 109 8.45 24.21 13.20
N GLY A 110 7.74 25.31 13.53
CA GLY A 110 8.36 26.57 13.95
C GLY A 110 9.29 27.20 12.90
N LEU A 111 9.11 26.88 11.62
CA LEU A 111 10.04 27.26 10.56
C LEU A 111 10.00 28.75 10.28
N PHE A 112 8.86 29.40 10.47
CA PHE A 112 8.78 30.85 10.27
C PHE A 112 9.65 31.59 11.29
N ALA A 113 9.65 31.14 12.55
CA ALA A 113 10.47 31.75 13.59
C ALA A 113 11.96 31.36 13.48
N VAL A 114 12.26 30.09 13.19
CA VAL A 114 13.64 29.56 13.24
C VAL A 114 14.38 29.74 11.92
N ARG A 115 13.69 29.67 10.77
CA ARG A 115 14.27 29.69 9.41
C ARG A 115 13.35 30.42 8.40
N PRO A 116 13.11 31.73 8.60
CA PRO A 116 12.18 32.51 7.77
C PRO A 116 12.65 32.70 6.33
N GLY A 117 13.95 32.55 6.06
CA GLY A 117 14.57 32.84 4.77
C GLY A 117 15.39 31.68 4.18
N PRO A 118 15.89 31.85 2.95
CA PRO A 118 16.77 30.88 2.32
C PRO A 118 18.12 30.78 3.05
N ILE A 119 18.66 29.56 3.10
CA ILE A 119 19.99 29.27 3.65
C ILE A 119 20.97 29.07 2.47
N PRO A 120 22.16 29.70 2.46
CA PRO A 120 23.14 29.50 1.40
C PRO A 120 23.48 28.02 1.19
N GLY A 121 23.33 27.52 -0.04
CA GLY A 121 23.58 26.13 -0.41
C GLY A 121 22.46 25.14 0.01
N ARG A 122 21.39 25.63 0.65
CA ARG A 122 20.19 24.88 1.06
C ARG A 122 18.96 25.77 1.06
N GLU A 123 18.76 26.53 -0.01
CA GLU A 123 17.81 27.64 -0.05
C GLU A 123 16.37 27.22 0.32
N TYR A 124 16.00 25.97 -0.02
CA TYR A 124 14.65 25.44 0.15
C TYR A 124 14.53 24.25 1.12
N LEU A 125 15.64 23.73 1.65
CA LEU A 125 15.59 22.52 2.47
C LEU A 125 15.33 22.88 3.94
N GLY A 126 14.11 22.60 4.41
CA GLY A 126 13.72 22.86 5.80
C GLY A 126 13.69 24.35 6.14
N THR A 127 13.30 25.18 5.18
CA THR A 127 13.11 26.63 5.31
C THR A 127 11.65 26.98 5.04
N TRP A 128 11.18 28.13 5.54
CA TRP A 128 9.83 28.62 5.22
C TRP A 128 9.60 28.80 3.71
N PRO A 129 10.51 29.40 2.92
CA PRO A 129 10.39 29.45 1.46
C PRO A 129 10.32 28.06 0.81
N GLY A 130 10.99 27.06 1.38
CA GLY A 130 10.88 25.68 0.95
C GLY A 130 9.49 25.09 1.12
N HIS A 131 8.83 25.38 2.24
CA HIS A 131 7.44 24.99 2.47
C HIS A 131 6.49 25.69 1.48
N GLN A 132 6.68 26.99 1.23
CA GLN A 132 5.93 27.73 0.22
C GLN A 132 6.05 27.10 -1.16
N MET A 133 7.28 26.77 -1.60
CA MET A 133 7.52 26.10 -2.88
C MET A 133 6.81 24.73 -2.97
N GLN A 134 6.85 23.94 -1.89
CA GLN A 134 6.17 22.64 -1.86
C GLN A 134 4.64 22.79 -1.96
N TYR A 135 4.07 23.77 -1.27
CA TYR A 135 2.65 24.09 -1.33
C TYR A 135 2.22 24.45 -2.76
N GLU A 136 2.91 25.41 -3.39
CA GLU A 136 2.64 25.83 -4.76
C GLU A 136 2.83 24.69 -5.78
N GLY A 137 3.82 23.83 -5.56
CA GLY A 137 4.04 22.64 -6.37
C GLY A 137 2.84 21.70 -6.35
N LYS A 138 2.25 21.49 -5.17
CA LYS A 138 1.02 20.68 -5.03
C LYS A 138 -0.19 21.36 -5.66
N GLN A 139 -0.33 22.68 -5.55
CA GLN A 139 -1.39 23.42 -6.24
C GLN A 139 -1.27 23.34 -7.77
N ARG A 140 -0.05 23.46 -8.33
CA ARG A 140 0.19 23.24 -9.76
C ARG A 140 -0.20 21.82 -10.18
N ARG A 141 0.14 20.81 -9.37
CA ARG A 141 -0.30 19.42 -9.61
C ARG A 141 -1.82 19.31 -9.59
N LEU A 142 -2.50 19.92 -8.61
CA LEU A 142 -3.95 19.90 -8.50
C LEU A 142 -4.63 20.53 -9.73
N ARG A 143 -4.20 21.74 -10.14
CA ARG A 143 -4.71 22.41 -11.35
C ARG A 143 -4.53 21.57 -12.60
N ARG A 144 -3.37 20.94 -12.76
CA ARG A 144 -3.10 20.05 -13.90
C ARG A 144 -4.06 18.86 -13.92
N LEU A 145 -4.33 18.23 -12.78
CA LEU A 145 -5.26 17.10 -12.69
C LEU A 145 -6.72 17.53 -12.94
N LEU A 146 -7.14 18.67 -12.40
CA LEU A 146 -8.47 19.24 -12.66
C LEU A 146 -8.68 19.53 -14.15
N ASN A 147 -7.69 20.16 -14.80
CA ASN A 147 -7.73 20.40 -16.24
C ASN A 147 -7.71 19.11 -17.04
N ALA A 148 -6.91 18.10 -16.64
CA ALA A 148 -6.90 16.80 -17.28
C ALA A 148 -8.26 16.10 -17.18
N SER A 149 -8.93 16.20 -16.03
CA SER A 149 -10.26 15.63 -15.80
C SER A 149 -11.33 16.30 -16.66
N ALA A 150 -11.28 17.64 -16.77
CA ALA A 150 -12.16 18.39 -17.66
C ALA A 150 -11.94 18.03 -19.14
N THR A 151 -10.68 17.96 -19.59
CA THR A 151 -10.33 17.57 -20.96
C THR A 151 -10.73 16.13 -21.28
N ALA A 152 -10.67 15.24 -20.30
CA ALA A 152 -11.12 13.85 -20.42
C ALA A 152 -12.65 13.68 -20.46
N GLY A 153 -13.43 14.76 -20.29
CA GLY A 153 -14.89 14.70 -20.25
C GLY A 153 -15.43 14.04 -18.99
N CYS A 154 -14.65 14.00 -17.90
CA CYS A 154 -15.11 13.44 -16.64
C CYS A 154 -16.19 14.35 -16.01
N PRO A 155 -17.16 13.77 -15.27
CA PRO A 155 -18.17 14.56 -14.56
C PRO A 155 -17.51 15.60 -13.63
N PRO A 156 -18.09 16.82 -13.55
CA PRO A 156 -17.56 17.84 -12.67
C PRO A 156 -17.63 17.38 -11.21
N MET A 157 -16.52 17.53 -10.49
CA MET A 157 -16.45 17.19 -9.07
C MET A 157 -17.08 18.32 -8.23
N ALA A 158 -18.01 17.99 -7.34
CA ALA A 158 -18.60 18.94 -6.41
C ALA A 158 -17.65 19.18 -5.21
N GLY A 159 -17.38 20.44 -4.85
CA GLY A 159 -16.57 20.76 -3.68
C GLY A 159 -15.69 21.98 -3.87
N ASP A 160 -14.62 22.06 -3.08
CA ASP A 160 -13.71 23.20 -2.99
C ASP A 160 -12.36 22.97 -3.70
N TYR A 161 -12.33 22.09 -4.71
CA TYR A 161 -11.10 21.73 -5.43
C TYR A 161 -10.41 22.95 -6.05
N TRP A 162 -11.17 23.79 -6.77
CA TRP A 162 -10.64 25.01 -7.37
C TRP A 162 -10.23 26.06 -6.33
N LYS A 163 -10.99 26.17 -5.23
CA LYS A 163 -10.58 27.00 -4.09
C LYS A 163 -9.18 26.62 -3.62
N TRP A 164 -8.91 25.35 -3.32
CA TRP A 164 -7.57 24.93 -2.88
C TRP A 164 -6.49 25.06 -3.96
N ALA A 165 -6.88 24.93 -5.24
CA ALA A 165 -5.98 25.08 -6.37
C ALA A 165 -5.51 26.54 -6.58
N GLU A 166 -6.29 27.51 -6.07
CA GLU A 166 -6.10 28.96 -6.22
C GLU A 166 -5.84 29.70 -4.90
N GLU A 167 -6.02 29.04 -3.76
CA GLU A 167 -5.78 29.59 -2.43
C GLU A 167 -4.36 30.20 -2.36
N PRO A 168 -4.19 31.44 -1.89
CA PRO A 168 -2.87 32.04 -1.83
C PRO A 168 -1.96 31.27 -0.87
N THR A 169 -0.71 31.03 -1.29
CA THR A 169 0.33 30.45 -0.43
C THR A 169 0.47 31.29 0.84
N PRO A 170 0.40 30.71 2.05
CA PRO A 170 0.58 31.47 3.29
C PRO A 170 1.94 32.19 3.31
N ALA A 171 1.91 33.51 3.42
CA ALA A 171 3.12 34.32 3.58
C ALA A 171 3.71 34.18 4.99
N MET A 172 2.85 33.94 5.98
CA MET A 172 3.20 33.75 7.39
C MET A 172 2.14 32.89 8.11
N PRO A 173 2.46 32.36 9.30
CA PRO A 173 1.51 31.63 10.15
C PRO A 173 0.31 32.49 10.58
N ALA A 174 -0.76 31.86 11.04
CA ALA A 174 -1.87 32.55 11.68
C ALA A 174 -1.42 33.17 13.03
N PRO A 175 -1.97 34.32 13.43
CA PRO A 175 -1.78 34.82 14.80
C PRO A 175 -2.24 33.77 15.81
N ARG A 176 -1.41 33.49 16.83
CA ARG A 176 -1.82 32.66 17.97
C ARG A 176 -2.76 33.49 18.84
N ILE A 177 -4.01 33.06 18.94
CA ILE A 177 -5.01 33.59 19.88
C ILE A 177 -4.85 32.97 21.26
#